data_AF-A0A8B7E7P6-F1
#
_entry.id   AF-A0A8B7E7P6-F1
#
_cell.length_a   1.000
_cell.length_b   1.000
_cell.length_c   1.000
_cell.angle_alpha   90.00
_cell.angle_beta   90.00
_cell.angle_gamma   90.00
#
_symmetry.space_group_name_H-M   'P 1'
#
loop_
_entity.id
_entity.type
_entity.pdbx_description
1 polymer ?
#
loop_
_entity_poly.entity_id
_entity_poly.type
_entity_poly.pdbx_seq_one_letter_code
_entity_poly.pdbx_strand_id
1 'polypeptide(L)'
;MVFNMYNVSVIKVQNYANMISRTISLECGGVKRIVYHYQFLSWKSDQGKPSHPSLFIQFVLSIIKEEIQNIAPIIVHSTSRKDFANVYTCVDAQMRSIVERNDVNVHSNVLKIRNQIKSLEEFIFVHDCVLEFIRVKSFEDISIENLSKYLDSIKKESK
;
A
#
# COMPACT_ATOMS: atom_id res chain seq x y z
N MET A 1 -8.78 24.82 -3.29
CA MET A 1 -9.01 25.16 -1.87
C MET A 1 -7.71 25.69 -1.29
N VAL A 2 -7.76 26.68 -0.41
CA VAL A 2 -6.54 27.24 0.21
C VAL A 2 -6.45 26.74 1.64
N PHE A 3 -5.29 26.20 2.02
CA PHE A 3 -4.99 25.78 3.40
C PHE A 3 -3.73 26.51 3.87
N ASN A 4 -3.90 27.50 4.75
CA ASN A 4 -2.83 28.42 5.14
C ASN A 4 -2.15 29.06 3.91
N MET A 5 -0.86 28.80 3.70
CA MET A 5 -0.08 29.31 2.56
C MET A 5 -0.14 28.42 1.31
N TYR A 6 -0.86 27.29 1.35
CA TYR A 6 -0.88 26.31 0.28
C TYR A 6 -2.17 26.39 -0.53
N ASN A 7 -2.03 26.59 -1.84
CA ASN A 7 -3.09 26.36 -2.81
C ASN A 7 -3.15 24.87 -3.14
N VAL A 8 -4.30 24.25 -2.89
CA VAL A 8 -4.52 22.81 -3.06
C VAL A 8 -5.60 22.57 -4.10
N SER A 9 -5.28 21.81 -5.14
CA SER A 9 -6.22 21.41 -6.18
C SER A 9 -6.11 19.92 -6.48
N VAL A 10 -7.26 19.25 -6.61
CA VAL A 10 -7.31 17.85 -7.05
C VAL A 10 -7.32 17.86 -8.56
N ILE A 11 -6.26 17.31 -9.17
CA ILE A 11 -6.11 17.23 -10.63
C ILE A 11 -6.85 16.01 -11.17
N LYS A 12 -6.71 14.88 -10.47
CA LYS A 12 -7.23 13.59 -10.91
C LYS A 12 -7.73 12.79 -9.71
N VAL A 13 -8.83 12.08 -9.92
CA VAL A 13 -9.36 11.08 -8.98
C VAL A 13 -9.56 9.79 -9.76
N GLN A 14 -9.09 8.67 -9.22
CA GLN A 14 -9.42 7.34 -9.72
C GLN A 14 -10.03 6.54 -8.57
N ASN A 15 -11.23 6.02 -8.82
CA ASN A 15 -11.94 5.19 -7.87
C ASN A 15 -11.75 3.72 -8.27
N TYR A 16 -11.22 2.94 -7.35
CA TYR A 16 -11.10 1.48 -7.45
C TYR A 16 -12.04 0.85 -6.43
N ALA A 17 -12.19 -0.47 -6.48
CA ALA A 17 -13.08 -1.20 -5.57
C ALA A 17 -12.69 -1.04 -4.08
N ASN A 18 -11.38 -1.06 -3.80
CA ASN A 18 -10.80 -1.07 -2.45
C ASN A 18 -10.00 0.20 -2.10
N MET A 19 -9.82 1.13 -3.05
CA MET A 19 -9.06 2.36 -2.80
C MET A 19 -9.51 3.53 -3.68
N ILE A 20 -9.16 4.74 -3.25
CA ILE A 20 -9.20 5.95 -4.08
C ILE A 20 -7.79 6.48 -4.23
N SER A 21 -7.31 6.66 -5.46
CA SER A 21 -6.10 7.41 -5.73
C SER A 21 -6.43 8.83 -6.19
N ARG A 22 -5.65 9.81 -5.74
CA ARG A 22 -5.78 11.22 -6.13
C ARG A 22 -4.43 11.78 -6.52
N THR A 23 -4.39 12.53 -7.60
CA THR A 23 -3.27 13.41 -7.94
C THR A 23 -3.64 14.81 -7.50
N ILE A 24 -2.89 15.36 -6.55
CA ILE A 24 -3.13 16.65 -5.91
C ILE A 24 -1.99 17.58 -6.30
N SER A 25 -2.30 18.79 -6.76
CA SER A 25 -1.33 19.86 -6.89
C SER A 25 -1.33 20.73 -5.64
N LEU A 26 -0.15 20.89 -5.06
CA LEU A 26 0.14 21.84 -4.00
C LEU A 26 0.97 22.98 -4.58
N GLU A 27 0.57 24.22 -4.34
CA GLU A 27 1.32 25.40 -4.76
C GLU A 27 1.51 26.37 -3.60
N CYS A 28 2.73 26.83 -3.36
CA CYS A 28 3.08 27.79 -2.32
C CYS A 28 4.23 28.68 -2.81
N GLY A 29 4.07 30.00 -2.75
CA GLY A 29 5.12 30.95 -3.14
C GLY A 29 5.62 30.78 -4.58
N GLY A 30 4.73 30.42 -5.51
CA GLY A 30 5.07 30.16 -6.93
C GLY A 30 5.70 28.79 -7.20
N VAL A 31 5.95 27.97 -6.17
CA VAL A 31 6.47 26.61 -6.32
C VAL A 31 5.32 25.62 -6.33
N LYS A 32 5.23 24.80 -7.38
CA LYS A 32 4.23 23.75 -7.54
C LYS A 32 4.82 22.36 -7.29
N ARG A 33 4.11 21.52 -6.55
CA ARG A 33 4.43 20.10 -6.31
C ARG A 33 3.22 19.22 -6.58
N ILE A 34 3.48 18.01 -7.05
CA ILE A 34 2.46 16.96 -7.21
C ILE A 34 2.54 16.01 -6.02
N VAL A 35 1.38 15.73 -5.44
CA VAL A 35 1.19 14.77 -4.35
C VAL A 35 0.29 13.66 -4.84
N TYR A 36 0.74 12.44 -4.69
CA TYR A 36 -0.06 11.24 -4.90
C TYR A 36 -0.64 10.80 -3.56
N HIS A 37 -1.96 10.73 -3.50
CA HIS A 37 -2.69 10.41 -2.28
C HIS A 37 -3.52 9.15 -2.48
N TYR A 38 -3.24 8.14 -1.67
CA TYR A 38 -3.92 6.85 -1.70
C TYR A 38 -4.75 6.66 -0.43
N GLN A 39 -6.03 6.34 -0.62
CA GLN A 39 -6.97 6.10 0.47
C GLN A 39 -7.51 4.69 0.38
N PHE A 40 -7.17 3.84 1.34
CA PHE A 40 -7.74 2.51 1.44
C PHE A 40 -9.17 2.56 1.99
N LEU A 41 -10.11 1.88 1.34
CA LEU A 41 -11.54 1.91 1.66
C LEU A 41 -12.06 0.64 2.33
N SER A 42 -11.38 -0.49 2.14
CA SER A 42 -11.84 -1.79 2.63
C SER A 42 -11.57 -2.01 4.12
N TRP A 43 -10.96 -1.03 4.80
CA TRP A 43 -10.80 -1.06 6.25
C TRP A 43 -11.87 -0.23 6.94
N LYS A 44 -13.06 -0.81 7.09
CA LYS A 44 -14.18 -0.13 7.75
C LYS A 44 -14.06 -0.24 9.27
N SER A 45 -14.29 0.87 9.97
CA SER A 45 -14.10 0.96 11.42
C SER A 45 -14.98 0.00 12.22
N ASP A 46 -16.15 -0.34 11.69
CA ASP A 46 -17.20 -1.19 12.25
C ASP A 46 -17.06 -2.69 11.90
N GLN A 47 -16.42 -3.04 10.77
CA GLN A 47 -16.32 -4.43 10.28
C GLN A 47 -15.00 -5.15 10.63
N GLY A 48 -14.09 -4.51 11.37
CA GLY A 48 -12.81 -5.11 11.76
C GLY A 48 -11.73 -5.00 10.68
N LYS A 49 -10.75 -5.91 10.68
CA LYS A 49 -9.73 -6.00 9.62
C LYS A 49 -10.35 -6.33 8.24
N PRO A 50 -9.68 -6.01 7.11
CA PRO A 50 -10.14 -6.42 5.79
C PRO A 50 -10.25 -7.96 5.73
N SER A 51 -11.28 -8.46 5.05
CA SER A 51 -11.52 -9.91 4.94
C SER A 51 -10.44 -10.65 4.14
N HIS A 52 -9.76 -9.94 3.22
CA HIS A 52 -8.74 -10.50 2.35
C HIS A 52 -7.44 -9.67 2.41
N PRO A 53 -6.32 -10.23 2.87
CA PRO A 53 -5.03 -9.53 2.91
C PRO A 53 -4.53 -9.10 1.53
N SER A 54 -4.85 -9.84 0.45
CA SER A 54 -4.57 -9.45 -0.95
C SER A 54 -4.97 -8.01 -1.29
N LEU A 55 -6.14 -7.56 -0.84
CA LEU A 55 -6.61 -6.20 -1.12
C LEU A 55 -5.71 -5.14 -0.48
N PHE A 56 -5.19 -5.44 0.72
CA PHE A 56 -4.27 -4.56 1.41
C PHE A 56 -2.87 -4.62 0.79
N ILE A 57 -2.41 -5.80 0.39
CA ILE A 57 -1.13 -5.98 -0.32
C ILE A 57 -1.13 -5.19 -1.64
N GLN A 58 -2.20 -5.28 -2.45
CA GLN A 58 -2.34 -4.50 -3.69
C GLN A 58 -2.31 -2.99 -3.44
N PHE A 59 -2.93 -2.53 -2.35
CA PHE A 59 -2.87 -1.13 -1.93
C PHE A 59 -1.45 -0.70 -1.58
N VAL A 60 -0.71 -1.51 -0.81
CA VAL A 60 0.70 -1.25 -0.45
C VAL A 60 1.58 -1.21 -1.70
N LEU A 61 1.45 -2.19 -2.60
CA LEU A 61 2.20 -2.25 -3.85
C LEU A 61 1.95 -1.06 -4.77
N SER A 62 0.71 -0.56 -4.81
CA SER A 62 0.36 0.63 -5.60
C SER A 62 1.12 1.87 -5.11
N ILE A 63 1.37 1.97 -3.79
CA ILE A 63 2.13 3.08 -3.20
C ILE A 63 3.63 2.90 -3.45
N ILE A 64 4.17 1.70 -3.23
CA ILE A 64 5.60 1.40 -3.47
C ILE A 64 5.97 1.71 -4.94
N LYS A 65 5.11 1.34 -5.89
CA LYS A 65 5.33 1.62 -7.32
C LYS A 65 5.43 3.11 -7.62
N GLU A 66 4.63 3.93 -6.94
CA GLU A 66 4.66 5.39 -7.08
C GLU A 66 5.89 6.00 -6.38
N GLU A 67 6.30 5.44 -5.24
CA GLU A 67 7.50 5.85 -4.50
C GLU A 67 8.78 5.63 -5.32
N ILE A 68 8.89 4.55 -6.10
CA ILE A 68 10.05 4.31 -6.98
C ILE A 68 10.32 5.51 -7.91
N GLN A 69 9.31 6.33 -8.19
CA GLN A 69 9.42 7.52 -9.04
C GLN A 69 9.77 8.80 -8.25
N ASN A 70 9.86 8.75 -6.91
CA ASN A 70 9.97 9.93 -6.04
C ASN A 70 10.84 9.67 -4.78
N ILE A 71 11.84 10.51 -4.52
CA ILE A 71 12.82 10.31 -3.43
C ILE A 71 12.35 10.94 -2.10
N ALA A 72 11.04 11.15 -1.93
CA ALA A 72 10.47 11.80 -0.75
C ALA A 72 9.87 10.78 0.22
N PRO A 73 9.93 11.02 1.55
CA PRO A 73 9.28 10.13 2.53
C PRO A 73 7.78 10.00 2.29
N ILE A 74 7.25 8.78 2.46
CA ILE A 74 5.80 8.52 2.43
C ILE A 74 5.18 9.00 3.76
N ILE A 75 4.11 9.79 3.65
CA ILE A 75 3.28 10.19 4.79
C ILE A 75 2.13 9.21 4.93
N VAL A 76 2.03 8.55 6.08
CA VAL A 76 0.96 7.59 6.39
C VAL A 76 0.19 8.09 7.61
N HIS A 77 -1.14 8.12 7.53
CA HIS A 77 -1.99 8.56 8.63
C HIS A 77 -3.27 7.71 8.74
N SER A 78 -3.84 7.66 9.96
CA SER A 78 -5.13 7.02 10.24
C SER A 78 -5.98 7.91 11.16
N THR A 79 -7.30 7.70 11.18
CA THR A 79 -8.27 8.55 11.90
C THR A 79 -8.42 8.20 13.39
N SER A 80 -7.32 7.82 14.07
CA SER A 80 -7.11 7.91 15.53
C SER A 80 -7.54 6.77 16.48
N ARG A 81 -7.93 5.56 16.04
CA ARG A 81 -8.22 4.45 17.00
C ARG A 81 -7.70 3.06 16.63
N LYS A 82 -7.14 2.92 15.45
CA LYS A 82 -6.59 1.65 14.96
C LYS A 82 -5.25 1.93 14.31
N ASP A 83 -4.30 1.03 14.54
CA ASP A 83 -2.88 1.19 14.21
C ASP A 83 -2.62 0.92 12.72
N PHE A 84 -3.53 1.32 11.82
CA PHE A 84 -3.45 1.02 10.38
C PHE A 84 -2.21 1.60 9.72
N ALA A 85 -1.77 2.78 10.16
CA ALA A 85 -0.51 3.34 9.70
C ALA A 85 0.67 2.44 10.09
N ASN A 86 0.62 1.80 11.27
CA ASN A 86 1.64 0.88 11.74
C ASN A 86 1.53 -0.48 11.05
N VAL A 87 0.31 -0.98 10.78
CA VAL A 87 0.07 -2.17 9.96
C VAL A 87 0.65 -1.97 8.56
N TYR A 88 0.34 -0.85 7.90
CA TYR A 88 0.93 -0.48 6.61
C TYR A 88 2.46 -0.49 6.69
N THR A 89 3.02 0.22 7.67
CA THR A 89 4.48 0.33 7.84
C THR A 89 5.13 -1.04 8.04
N CYS A 90 4.52 -1.92 8.84
CA CYS A 90 4.99 -3.28 9.05
C CYS A 90 4.96 -4.12 7.79
N VAL A 91 3.82 -4.12 7.08
CA VAL A 91 3.64 -4.92 5.86
C VAL A 91 4.60 -4.45 4.78
N ASP A 92 4.69 -3.14 4.54
CA ASP A 92 5.63 -2.53 3.62
C ASP A 92 7.08 -2.90 3.94
N ALA A 93 7.50 -2.73 5.20
CA ALA A 93 8.85 -3.11 5.64
C ALA A 93 9.14 -4.61 5.46
N GLN A 94 8.18 -5.49 5.74
CA GLN A 94 8.34 -6.94 5.53
C GLN A 94 8.41 -7.29 4.05
N MET A 95 7.55 -6.72 3.22
CA MET A 95 7.57 -6.94 1.77
C MET A 95 8.91 -6.55 1.17
N ARG A 96 9.46 -5.38 1.52
CA ARG A 96 10.82 -5.00 1.11
C ARG A 96 11.88 -5.95 1.66
N SER A 97 11.78 -6.37 2.92
CA SER A 97 12.73 -7.33 3.52
C SER A 97 12.75 -8.68 2.79
N ILE A 98 11.59 -9.18 2.39
CA ILE A 98 11.45 -10.42 1.62
C ILE A 98 12.09 -10.26 0.25
N VAL A 99 11.80 -9.17 -0.46
CA VAL A 99 12.34 -8.92 -1.81
C VAL A 99 13.86 -8.69 -1.79
N GLU A 100 14.36 -7.90 -0.84
CA GLU A 100 15.77 -7.48 -0.81
C GLU A 100 16.69 -8.50 -0.12
N ARG A 101 16.19 -9.18 0.91
CA ARG A 101 17.02 -10.02 1.82
C ARG A 101 16.51 -11.45 2.00
N ASN A 102 15.36 -11.79 1.42
CA ASN A 102 14.72 -13.10 1.62
C ASN A 102 14.54 -13.45 3.11
N ASP A 103 14.13 -12.46 3.91
CA ASP A 103 13.97 -12.57 5.38
C ASP A 103 12.56 -12.18 5.82
N VAL A 104 12.07 -12.85 6.86
CA VAL A 104 10.77 -12.62 7.49
C VAL A 104 10.96 -12.54 9.01
N ASN A 105 10.70 -11.36 9.57
CA ASN A 105 10.77 -11.17 11.03
C ASN A 105 9.72 -10.17 11.53
N VAL A 106 8.45 -10.57 11.46
CA VAL A 106 7.29 -9.70 11.76
C VAL A 106 7.41 -9.11 13.16
N HIS A 107 7.73 -9.93 14.16
CA HIS A 107 7.87 -9.50 15.54
C HIS A 107 8.90 -8.38 15.72
N SER A 108 10.11 -8.54 15.17
CA SER A 108 11.15 -7.52 15.32
C SER A 108 10.83 -6.24 14.56
N ASN A 109 10.13 -6.32 13.42
CA ASN A 109 9.67 -5.11 12.72
C ASN A 109 8.61 -4.36 13.51
N VAL A 110 7.65 -5.07 14.12
CA VAL A 110 6.64 -4.44 14.99
C VAL A 110 7.30 -3.71 16.16
N LEU A 111 8.30 -4.33 16.81
CA LEU A 111 9.01 -3.71 17.94
C LEU A 111 9.76 -2.42 17.58
N LYS A 112 10.23 -2.30 16.33
CA LYS A 112 10.95 -1.11 15.84
C LYS A 112 10.03 0.08 15.56
N ILE A 113 8.72 -0.12 15.41
CA ILE A 113 7.77 0.96 15.17
C ILE A 113 7.49 1.72 16.47
N ARG A 114 7.63 3.06 16.43
CA ARG A 114 7.47 3.95 17.58
C ARG A 114 6.12 3.81 18.29
N ASN A 115 5.05 3.64 17.50
CA ASN A 115 3.72 3.31 17.99
C ASN A 115 3.45 1.86 17.58
N GLN A 116 3.83 0.90 18.41
CA GLN A 116 3.65 -0.53 18.10
C GLN A 116 2.19 -0.84 17.80
N ILE A 117 1.95 -1.90 17.04
CA ILE A 117 0.61 -2.46 16.83
C ILE A 117 0.06 -2.95 18.17
N LYS A 118 -1.07 -2.39 18.62
CA LYS A 118 -1.62 -2.68 19.95
C LYS A 118 -2.66 -3.79 19.96
N SER A 119 -3.29 -4.09 18.82
CA SER A 119 -4.28 -5.16 18.72
C SER A 119 -3.66 -6.47 18.24
N LEU A 120 -4.01 -7.58 18.90
CA LEU A 120 -3.69 -8.92 18.42
C LEU A 120 -4.26 -9.16 17.02
N GLU A 121 -5.45 -8.63 16.72
CA GLU A 121 -6.09 -8.77 15.40
C GLU A 121 -5.24 -8.13 14.28
N GLU A 122 -4.70 -6.94 14.54
CA GLU A 122 -3.83 -6.22 13.60
C GLU A 122 -2.48 -6.93 13.46
N PHE A 123 -1.93 -7.45 14.57
CA PHE A 123 -0.69 -8.24 14.54
C PHE A 123 -0.85 -9.50 13.70
N ILE A 124 -1.95 -10.25 13.91
CA ILE A 124 -2.31 -11.41 13.09
C ILE A 124 -2.49 -10.99 11.62
N PHE A 125 -3.13 -9.85 11.35
CA PHE A 125 -3.32 -9.40 9.98
C PHE A 125 -2.00 -9.09 9.26
N VAL A 126 -0.99 -8.55 9.95
CA VAL A 126 0.35 -8.39 9.36
C VAL A 126 0.93 -9.75 8.98
N HIS A 127 0.81 -10.76 9.85
CA HIS A 127 1.24 -12.12 9.52
C HIS A 127 0.48 -12.70 8.32
N ASP A 128 -0.84 -12.50 8.25
CA ASP A 128 -1.68 -12.95 7.13
C ASP A 128 -1.20 -12.31 5.82
N CYS A 129 -0.94 -11.00 5.82
CA CYS A 129 -0.41 -10.27 4.65
C CYS A 129 0.95 -10.84 4.21
N VAL A 130 1.86 -11.06 5.16
CA VAL A 130 3.20 -11.57 4.86
C VAL A 130 3.14 -12.99 4.29
N LEU A 131 2.32 -13.86 4.87
CA LEU A 131 2.12 -15.22 4.37
C LEU A 131 1.51 -15.22 2.96
N GLU A 132 0.50 -14.40 2.71
CA GLU A 132 -0.10 -14.28 1.39
C GLU A 132 0.89 -13.73 0.36
N PHE A 133 1.69 -12.72 0.73
CA PHE A 133 2.73 -12.17 -0.13
C PHE A 133 3.77 -13.21 -0.56
N ILE A 134 4.18 -14.10 0.34
CA ILE A 134 5.15 -15.17 0.04
C ILE A 134 4.51 -16.25 -0.85
N ARG A 135 3.23 -16.55 -0.66
CA ARG A 135 2.51 -17.58 -1.44
C ARG A 135 2.19 -17.14 -2.86
N VAL A 136 1.89 -15.86 -3.04
CA VAL A 136 1.48 -15.30 -4.33
C VAL A 136 2.74 -14.95 -5.14
N LYS A 137 2.95 -15.66 -6.25
CA LYS A 137 4.11 -15.48 -7.12
C LYS A 137 4.15 -14.12 -7.83
N SER A 138 3.00 -13.49 -8.05
CA SER A 138 2.89 -12.15 -8.64
C SER A 138 1.57 -11.49 -8.26
N PHE A 139 1.65 -10.20 -7.91
CA PHE A 139 0.50 -9.32 -7.75
C PHE A 139 0.39 -8.32 -8.91
N GLU A 140 1.18 -8.50 -9.97
CA GLU A 140 1.20 -7.59 -11.11
C GLU A 140 -0.05 -7.77 -11.97
N ASP A 141 -0.72 -6.66 -12.27
CA ASP A 141 -1.75 -6.62 -13.30
C ASP A 141 -1.10 -6.86 -14.66
N ILE A 142 -1.62 -7.83 -15.41
CA ILE A 142 -1.20 -8.09 -16.78
C ILE A 142 -1.91 -7.10 -17.68
N SER A 143 -1.13 -6.26 -18.38
CA SER A 143 -1.69 -5.34 -19.35
C SER A 143 -2.37 -6.10 -20.50
N ILE A 144 -3.41 -5.52 -21.09
CA ILE A 144 -4.17 -6.16 -22.17
C ILE A 144 -3.24 -6.54 -23.33
N GLU A 145 -2.23 -5.71 -23.61
CA GLU A 145 -1.25 -5.93 -24.67
C GLU A 145 -0.35 -7.15 -24.40
N ASN A 146 -0.16 -7.51 -23.13
CA ASN A 146 0.68 -8.64 -22.70
C ASN A 146 -0.13 -9.89 -22.34
N LEU A 147 -1.47 -9.83 -22.35
CA LEU A 147 -2.33 -10.93 -21.95
C LEU A 147 -2.09 -12.19 -22.79
N SER A 148 -1.97 -12.06 -24.11
CA SER A 148 -1.73 -13.20 -25.00
C SER A 148 -0.42 -13.91 -24.67
N LYS A 149 0.67 -13.14 -24.47
CA LYS A 149 1.98 -13.68 -24.10
C LYS A 149 1.97 -14.40 -22.76
N TYR A 150 1.27 -13.83 -21.78
CA TYR A 150 1.12 -14.45 -20.46
C TYR A 150 0.31 -15.75 -20.51
N LEU A 151 -0.78 -15.80 -21.29
CA LEU A 151 -1.55 -17.03 -21.47
C LEU A 151 -0.70 -18.14 -22.11
N ASP A 152 0.19 -17.79 -23.03
CA ASP A 152 1.10 -18.75 -23.64
C ASP A 152 2.19 -19.24 -22.67
N SER A 153 2.66 -18.41 -21.72
CA SER A 153 3.62 -18.85 -20.71
C SER A 153 2.99 -19.84 -19.72
N ILE A 154 1.77 -19.60 -19.26
CA ILE A 154 1.06 -20.53 -18.35
C ILE A 154 0.87 -21.91 -19.01
N LYS A 155 0.50 -21.94 -20.30
CA LYS A 155 0.33 -23.20 -21.04
C LYS A 155 1.62 -24.02 -21.11
N LYS A 156 2.78 -23.36 -21.11
CA LYS A 156 4.09 -24.03 -21.14
C LYS A 156 4.50 -24.58 -19.77
N GLU A 157 4.18 -23.88 -18.69
CA GLU A 157 4.44 -24.35 -17.30
C GLU A 157 3.51 -25.50 -16.86
N SER A 158 2.41 -25.72 -17.58
CA SER A 158 1.44 -26.80 -17.31
C SER A 158 1.85 -28.15 -17.93
N LYS A 159 3.02 -28.24 -18.57
CA LYS A 159 3.63 -29.47 -19.12
C LYS A 159 4.87 -29.84 -18.33
#